data_AF-A0A821EDM4-F1
#
_entry.id   AF-A0A821EDM4-F1
#
_cell.length_a   1.000
_cell.length_b   1.000
_cell.length_c   1.000
_cell.angle_alpha   90.00
_cell.angle_beta   90.00
_cell.angle_gamma   90.00
#
_symmetry.space_group_name_H-M   'P 1'
#
loop_
_entity.id
_entity.type
_entity.pdbx_description
1 polymer ?
#
loop_
_entity_poly.entity_id
_entity_poly.type
_entity_poly.pdbx_seq_one_letter_code
_entity_poly.pdbx_strand_id
1 'polypeptide(L)'
;MNESVLNHLFLPHYLPSSVAHDHFLQNNHQYEYIILEYMKNYFNQLESTKETSKFPIFSVLISCVKHWSILQNPQTCTEGNLQSIITQLTPGSFLPLYFHAQNAAILIETEENNIRQPLVSSWQVLLPTSEITSSFVPHLSCFPVTAYRLNDRSQLSSLAHCELLVDFMRNTIEYATSYKASRQVNEIRDVPESHYVCQWWIQQFEGITIESNSNRSIQFKKKHRDQIRWSNALLPFRRSGLWMTIKVVFHIILTKRLGRIGTIIYKLLITHFLTYCLSETCSKISTDVLVHCIRKIVR
;
A
#
# COMPACT_ATOMS: atom_id res chain seq x y z
N MET A 1 -11.89 -16.63 -0.13
CA MET A 1 -10.56 -15.99 -0.08
C MET A 1 -9.50 -17.07 -0.04
N ASN A 2 -8.46 -16.91 -0.86
CA ASN A 2 -7.35 -17.88 -1.00
C ASN A 2 -6.42 -17.79 0.22
N GLU A 3 -5.83 -18.92 0.64
CA GLU A 3 -4.85 -19.01 1.74
C GLU A 3 -3.68 -18.03 1.56
N SER A 4 -3.24 -17.77 0.32
CA SER A 4 -2.21 -16.75 0.04
C SER A 4 -2.60 -15.37 0.56
N VAL A 5 -3.87 -14.95 0.38
CA VAL A 5 -4.36 -13.66 0.92
C VAL A 5 -4.23 -13.63 2.45
N LEU A 6 -4.60 -14.73 3.12
CA LEU A 6 -4.47 -14.84 4.58
C LEU A 6 -3.02 -14.79 5.03
N ASN A 7 -2.09 -15.42 4.29
CA ASN A 7 -0.66 -15.36 4.59
C ASN A 7 -0.14 -13.91 4.53
N HIS A 8 -0.57 -13.11 3.56
CA HIS A 8 -0.20 -11.70 3.49
C HIS A 8 -0.89 -10.84 4.58
N LEU A 9 -2.14 -11.12 4.93
CA LEU A 9 -2.88 -10.39 5.97
C LEU A 9 -2.40 -10.72 7.39
N PHE A 10 -2.23 -12.00 7.71
CA PHE A 10 -1.94 -12.52 9.05
C PHE A 10 -0.46 -12.80 9.31
N LEU A 11 0.39 -12.86 8.28
CA LEU A 11 1.71 -13.50 8.32
C LEU A 11 1.53 -15.02 8.49
N PRO A 12 2.14 -15.86 7.65
CA PRO A 12 1.93 -17.31 7.72
C PRO A 12 2.42 -17.89 9.06
N HIS A 13 1.77 -18.95 9.53
CA HIS A 13 2.17 -19.68 10.75
C HIS A 13 3.54 -20.35 10.56
N TYR A 14 3.71 -20.98 9.40
CA TYR A 14 4.99 -21.45 8.89
C TYR A 14 5.29 -20.69 7.60
N LEU A 15 6.42 -19.96 7.55
CA LEU A 15 6.84 -19.33 6.30
C LEU A 15 6.92 -20.38 5.20
N PRO A 16 6.26 -20.15 4.04
CA PRO A 16 6.28 -21.08 2.92
C PRO A 16 7.71 -21.45 2.57
N SER A 17 7.99 -22.75 2.48
CA SER A 17 9.29 -23.27 2.04
C SER A 17 9.55 -22.98 0.56
N SER A 18 8.48 -22.73 -0.21
CA SER A 18 8.53 -22.33 -1.60
C SER A 18 7.42 -21.32 -1.91
N VAL A 19 7.76 -20.32 -2.73
CA VAL A 19 6.79 -19.37 -3.31
C VAL A 19 5.88 -20.03 -4.35
N ALA A 20 6.16 -21.27 -4.77
CA ALA A 20 5.41 -21.99 -5.81
C ALA A 20 3.97 -22.39 -5.44
N HIS A 21 3.49 -22.03 -4.25
CA HIS A 21 2.08 -22.17 -3.87
C HIS A 21 1.46 -20.84 -3.45
N ASP A 22 2.23 -19.74 -3.47
CA ASP A 22 1.73 -18.42 -3.14
C ASP A 22 1.24 -17.69 -4.40
N HIS A 23 -0.08 -17.55 -4.50
CA HIS A 23 -0.75 -16.98 -5.66
C HIS A 23 -0.32 -15.54 -5.98
N PHE A 24 0.08 -14.74 -4.99
CA PHE A 24 0.56 -13.38 -5.24
C PHE A 24 1.98 -13.42 -5.77
N LEU A 25 2.88 -14.15 -5.10
CA LEU A 25 4.30 -14.19 -5.46
C LEU A 25 4.56 -14.87 -6.80
N GLN A 26 3.82 -15.93 -7.14
CA GLN A 26 3.97 -16.63 -8.43
C GLN A 26 3.69 -15.76 -9.64
N ASN A 27 2.76 -14.81 -9.50
CA ASN A 27 2.29 -13.99 -10.59
C ASN A 27 2.86 -12.58 -10.50
N ASN A 28 4.09 -12.45 -9.98
CA ASN A 28 4.77 -11.17 -9.82
C ASN A 28 3.88 -10.09 -9.16
N HIS A 29 3.16 -10.49 -8.12
CA HIS A 29 2.23 -9.65 -7.36
C HIS A 29 1.05 -9.07 -8.16
N GLN A 30 0.79 -9.54 -9.39
CA GLN A 30 -0.31 -9.08 -10.26
C GLN A 30 -1.69 -9.22 -9.59
N TYR A 31 -1.84 -10.13 -8.63
CA TYR A 31 -3.09 -10.38 -7.91
C TYR A 31 -3.18 -9.70 -6.53
N GLU A 32 -2.22 -8.87 -6.14
CA GLU A 32 -2.29 -8.18 -4.84
C GLU A 32 -3.53 -7.30 -4.71
N TYR A 33 -4.05 -6.74 -5.82
CA TYR A 33 -5.26 -5.92 -5.84
C TYR A 33 -6.49 -6.63 -5.24
N ILE A 34 -6.50 -7.96 -5.18
CA ILE A 34 -7.56 -8.75 -4.52
C ILE A 34 -7.75 -8.33 -3.05
N ILE A 35 -6.68 -7.87 -2.37
CA ILE A 35 -6.80 -7.34 -1.00
C ILE A 35 -7.73 -6.11 -0.98
N LEU A 36 -7.62 -5.22 -1.97
CA LEU A 36 -8.51 -4.06 -2.08
C LEU A 36 -9.95 -4.45 -2.43
N GLU A 37 -10.15 -5.49 -3.23
CA GLU A 37 -11.51 -6.02 -3.49
C GLU A 37 -12.16 -6.55 -2.19
N TYR A 38 -11.39 -7.25 -1.34
CA TYR A 38 -11.90 -7.66 -0.02
C TYR A 38 -12.18 -6.46 0.89
N MET A 39 -11.32 -5.44 0.88
CA MET A 39 -11.55 -4.20 1.63
C MET A 39 -12.83 -3.48 1.14
N LYS A 40 -13.04 -3.43 -0.18
CA LYS A 40 -14.22 -2.83 -0.80
C LYS A 40 -15.49 -3.58 -0.42
N ASN A 41 -15.48 -4.92 -0.48
CA ASN A 41 -16.60 -5.75 -0.05
C ASN A 41 -16.92 -5.56 1.43
N TYR A 42 -15.88 -5.51 2.27
CA TYR A 42 -16.02 -5.19 3.70
C TYR A 42 -16.72 -3.84 3.92
N PHE A 43 -16.29 -2.81 3.22
CA PHE A 43 -16.90 -1.48 3.33
C PHE A 43 -18.34 -1.43 2.78
N ASN A 44 -18.65 -2.16 1.71
CA ASN A 44 -20.01 -2.29 1.19
C ASN A 44 -20.94 -2.96 2.22
N GLN A 45 -20.46 -3.99 2.92
CA GLN A 45 -21.23 -4.62 3.99
C GLN A 45 -21.47 -3.65 5.15
N LEU A 46 -20.46 -2.90 5.57
CA LEU A 46 -20.63 -1.86 6.60
C LEU A 46 -21.63 -0.77 6.16
N GLU A 47 -21.64 -0.39 4.89
CA GLU A 47 -22.58 0.61 4.39
C GLU A 47 -24.03 0.10 4.43
N SER A 48 -24.23 -1.19 4.15
CA SER A 48 -25.56 -1.83 4.20
C SER A 48 -26.19 -1.84 5.60
N THR A 49 -25.39 -1.82 6.67
CA THR A 49 -25.92 -1.81 8.05
C THR A 49 -26.40 -0.43 8.51
N LYS A 50 -26.28 0.62 7.66
CA LYS A 50 -26.61 2.03 7.97
C LYS A 50 -25.87 2.61 9.19
N GLU A 51 -24.86 1.93 9.72
CA GLU A 51 -24.03 2.47 10.80
C GLU A 51 -23.04 3.52 10.28
N THR A 52 -22.65 3.41 9.01
CA THR A 52 -21.71 4.33 8.34
C THR A 52 -22.25 5.74 8.18
N SER A 53 -23.58 5.91 8.03
CA SER A 53 -24.19 7.24 7.90
C SER A 53 -24.04 8.09 9.15
N LYS A 54 -23.74 7.48 10.30
CA LYS A 54 -23.47 8.18 11.56
C LYS A 54 -22.06 8.76 11.64
N PHE A 55 -21.13 8.30 10.79
CA PHE A 55 -19.72 8.65 10.87
C PHE A 55 -19.17 9.06 9.49
N PRO A 56 -19.10 10.37 9.20
CA PRO A 56 -18.63 10.90 7.91
C PRO A 56 -17.24 10.41 7.48
N ILE A 57 -16.41 9.97 8.42
CA ILE A 57 -15.08 9.42 8.12
C ILE A 57 -15.14 8.15 7.25
N PHE A 58 -16.20 7.34 7.38
CA PHE A 58 -16.32 6.11 6.57
C PHE A 58 -16.60 6.42 5.11
N SER A 59 -17.33 7.50 4.77
CA SER A 59 -17.54 7.87 3.36
C SER A 59 -16.23 8.25 2.67
N VAL A 60 -15.31 8.90 3.40
CA VAL A 60 -13.96 9.20 2.92
C VAL A 60 -13.18 7.91 2.64
N LEU A 61 -13.21 6.94 3.55
CA LEU A 61 -12.53 5.64 3.39
C LEU A 61 -13.15 4.81 2.25
N ILE A 62 -14.48 4.78 2.14
CA ILE A 62 -15.21 4.08 1.07
C ILE A 62 -14.81 4.66 -0.29
N SER A 63 -14.84 5.98 -0.44
CA SER A 63 -14.45 6.67 -1.67
C SER A 63 -12.98 6.38 -2.03
N CYS A 64 -12.08 6.48 -1.04
CA CYS A 64 -10.66 6.18 -1.19
C CYS A 64 -10.44 4.74 -1.70
N VAL A 65 -11.04 3.74 -1.03
CA VAL A 65 -10.91 2.32 -1.44
C VAL A 65 -11.54 2.06 -2.80
N LYS A 66 -12.68 2.68 -3.11
CA LYS A 66 -13.34 2.53 -4.40
C LYS A 66 -12.44 2.98 -5.54
N HIS A 67 -11.89 4.20 -5.48
CA HIS A 67 -10.97 4.69 -6.50
C HIS A 67 -9.67 3.88 -6.55
N TRP A 68 -9.11 3.56 -5.39
CA TRP A 68 -7.87 2.79 -5.32
C TRP A 68 -8.03 1.38 -5.91
N SER A 69 -9.16 0.70 -5.66
CA SER A 69 -9.43 -0.64 -6.22
C SER A 69 -9.43 -0.64 -7.75
N ILE A 70 -9.99 0.41 -8.37
CA ILE A 70 -10.02 0.56 -9.83
C ILE A 70 -8.60 0.74 -10.39
N LEU A 71 -7.78 1.55 -9.73
CA LEU A 71 -6.43 1.88 -10.21
C LEU A 71 -5.39 0.79 -9.93
N GLN A 72 -5.58 -0.01 -8.87
CA GLN A 72 -4.67 -1.10 -8.55
C GLN A 72 -4.96 -2.38 -9.33
N ASN A 73 -6.18 -2.54 -9.86
CA ASN A 73 -6.55 -3.69 -10.66
C ASN A 73 -5.97 -3.56 -12.09
N PRO A 74 -5.10 -4.47 -12.55
CA PRO A 74 -4.46 -4.39 -13.87
C PRO A 74 -5.43 -4.33 -15.05
N GLN A 75 -6.63 -4.88 -14.91
CA GLN A 75 -7.65 -4.88 -15.97
C GLN A 75 -8.34 -3.52 -16.14
N THR A 76 -8.36 -2.71 -15.09
CA THR A 76 -9.03 -1.40 -15.07
C THR A 76 -8.06 -0.23 -14.91
N CYS A 77 -6.80 -0.50 -14.60
CA CYS A 77 -5.75 0.51 -14.50
C CYS A 77 -5.40 1.03 -15.90
N THR A 78 -5.98 2.17 -16.27
CA THR A 78 -5.72 2.88 -17.53
C THR A 78 -5.45 4.36 -17.24
N GLU A 79 -4.78 5.02 -18.17
CA GLU A 79 -4.44 6.45 -18.11
C GLU A 79 -5.71 7.28 -18.03
N GLY A 80 -6.74 6.91 -18.81
CA GLY A 80 -8.05 7.56 -18.79
C GLY A 80 -8.78 7.42 -17.45
N ASN A 81 -8.74 6.24 -16.83
CA ASN A 81 -9.34 6.06 -15.50
C ASN A 81 -8.57 6.84 -14.43
N LEU A 82 -7.23 6.85 -14.48
CA LEU A 82 -6.40 7.62 -13.57
C LEU A 82 -6.68 9.12 -13.70
N GLN A 83 -6.68 9.65 -14.92
CA GLN A 83 -6.98 11.04 -15.21
C GLN A 83 -8.40 11.42 -14.75
N SER A 84 -9.39 10.59 -15.07
CA SER A 84 -10.78 10.80 -14.65
C SER A 84 -10.91 10.82 -13.13
N ILE A 85 -10.24 9.92 -12.41
CA ILE A 85 -10.31 9.86 -10.95
C ILE A 85 -9.63 11.10 -10.34
N ILE A 86 -8.44 11.48 -10.81
CA ILE A 86 -7.71 12.66 -10.31
C ILE A 86 -8.54 13.95 -10.48
N THR A 87 -9.18 14.12 -11.65
CA THR A 87 -10.00 15.30 -11.93
C THR A 87 -11.27 15.37 -11.09
N GLN A 88 -11.85 14.21 -10.76
CA GLN A 88 -13.06 14.06 -9.95
C GLN A 88 -12.82 14.09 -8.43
N LEU A 89 -11.56 14.15 -7.96
CA LEU A 89 -11.26 14.26 -6.53
C LEU A 89 -11.95 15.49 -5.94
N THR A 90 -12.74 15.28 -4.90
CA THR A 90 -13.41 16.35 -4.14
C THR A 90 -12.49 16.90 -3.06
N PRO A 91 -12.76 18.08 -2.47
CA PRO A 91 -12.01 18.56 -1.31
C PRO A 91 -12.02 17.54 -0.18
N GLY A 92 -10.87 17.33 0.48
CA GLY A 92 -10.76 16.38 1.58
C GLY A 92 -10.61 14.91 1.17
N SER A 93 -10.39 14.64 -0.12
CA SER A 93 -10.22 13.29 -0.67
C SER A 93 -8.78 12.80 -0.56
N PHE A 94 -8.65 11.47 -0.59
CA PHE A 94 -7.37 10.77 -0.55
C PHE A 94 -7.33 9.76 -1.70
N LEU A 95 -6.27 9.79 -2.49
CA LEU A 95 -6.02 8.88 -3.60
C LEU A 95 -4.65 8.23 -3.43
N PRO A 96 -4.61 7.00 -2.91
CA PRO A 96 -3.38 6.23 -2.81
C PRO A 96 -3.08 5.51 -4.12
N LEU A 97 -1.79 5.36 -4.44
CA LEU A 97 -1.30 4.54 -5.54
C LEU A 97 -0.11 3.72 -5.04
N TYR A 98 -0.08 2.43 -5.38
CA TYR A 98 1.01 1.53 -5.04
C TYR A 98 1.65 0.98 -6.31
N PHE A 99 2.96 1.21 -6.43
CA PHE A 99 3.79 0.83 -7.56
C PHE A 99 4.65 -0.35 -7.14
N HIS A 100 4.13 -1.56 -7.30
CA HIS A 100 4.89 -2.77 -6.95
C HIS A 100 6.21 -2.83 -7.73
N ALA A 101 6.15 -2.57 -9.04
CA ALA A 101 7.30 -2.63 -9.94
C ALA A 101 8.39 -1.58 -9.65
N GLN A 102 8.08 -0.59 -8.80
CA GLN A 102 8.99 0.47 -8.34
C GLN A 102 9.18 0.46 -6.82
N ASN A 103 8.69 -0.56 -6.10
CA ASN A 103 8.73 -0.63 -4.63
C ASN A 103 8.31 0.68 -3.91
N ALA A 104 7.33 1.38 -4.47
CA ALA A 104 6.98 2.73 -4.03
C ALA A 104 5.47 2.87 -3.83
N ALA A 105 5.09 3.84 -3.02
CA ALA A 105 3.71 4.28 -2.94
C ALA A 105 3.66 5.79 -2.83
N ILE A 106 2.57 6.35 -3.36
CA ILE A 106 2.22 7.75 -3.17
C ILE A 106 0.81 7.87 -2.60
N LEU A 107 0.57 8.96 -1.88
CA LEU A 107 -0.73 9.39 -1.42
C LEU A 107 -0.96 10.82 -1.87
N ILE A 108 -1.92 11.00 -2.78
CA ILE A 108 -2.41 12.31 -3.18
C ILE A 108 -3.55 12.69 -2.23
N GLU A 109 -3.46 13.86 -1.64
CA GLU A 109 -4.45 14.41 -0.71
C GLU A 109 -4.89 15.79 -1.20
N THR A 110 -6.21 15.99 -1.28
CA THR A 110 -6.81 17.30 -1.50
C THR A 110 -7.26 17.86 -0.16
N GLU A 111 -6.76 19.03 0.23
CA GLU A 111 -7.20 19.68 1.45
C GLU A 111 -8.62 20.26 1.27
N GLU A 112 -9.41 20.32 2.35
CA GLU A 112 -10.77 20.89 2.31
C GLU A 112 -10.77 22.36 1.91
N ASN A 113 -9.76 23.11 2.37
CA ASN A 113 -9.65 24.55 2.15
C ASN A 113 -8.78 24.92 0.95
N ASN A 114 -8.10 23.96 0.34
CA ASN A 114 -7.16 24.22 -0.75
C ASN A 114 -7.05 23.03 -1.72
N ILE A 115 -8.12 22.81 -2.50
CA ILE A 115 -8.17 21.75 -3.49
C ILE A 115 -7.17 21.94 -4.66
N ARG A 116 -6.76 23.20 -4.93
CA ARG A 116 -5.85 23.52 -6.04
C ARG A 116 -4.43 23.06 -5.78
N GLN A 117 -4.00 22.99 -4.52
CA GLN A 117 -2.63 22.64 -4.15
C GLN A 117 -2.59 21.33 -3.36
N PRO A 118 -2.66 20.18 -4.05
CA PRO A 118 -2.68 18.89 -3.39
C PRO A 118 -1.35 18.60 -2.71
N LEU A 119 -1.43 17.83 -1.63
CA LEU A 119 -0.27 17.25 -0.96
C LEU A 119 -0.01 15.87 -1.56
N VAL A 120 1.23 15.59 -1.94
CA VAL A 120 1.67 14.29 -2.44
C VAL A 120 2.73 13.75 -1.51
N SER A 121 2.37 12.73 -0.75
CA SER A 121 3.31 12.00 0.10
C SER A 121 3.86 10.80 -0.64
N SER A 122 5.16 10.53 -0.54
CA SER A 122 5.80 9.36 -1.17
C SER A 122 6.66 8.59 -0.18
N TRP A 123 6.77 7.28 -0.37
CA TRP A 123 7.63 6.41 0.43
C TRP A 123 7.97 5.10 -0.29
N GLN A 124 9.13 4.56 0.06
CA GLN A 124 9.51 3.19 -0.26
C GLN A 124 8.72 2.20 0.61
N VAL A 125 8.21 1.12 0.02
CA VAL A 125 7.24 0.23 0.70
C VAL A 125 7.91 -0.94 1.40
N LEU A 126 8.80 -1.64 0.70
CA LEU A 126 9.55 -2.80 1.19
C LEU A 126 11.03 -2.45 1.33
N LEU A 127 11.69 -3.06 2.31
CA LEU A 127 13.13 -2.86 2.51
C LEU A 127 13.94 -3.85 1.64
N PRO A 128 15.16 -3.46 1.23
CA PRO A 128 16.11 -4.37 0.58
C PRO A 128 16.39 -5.60 1.43
N THR A 129 16.79 -6.71 0.78
CA THR A 129 17.14 -7.97 1.46
C THR A 129 18.24 -7.75 2.49
N SER A 130 19.27 -6.99 2.11
CA SER A 130 20.43 -6.67 2.94
C SER A 130 20.00 -5.99 4.24
N GLU A 131 19.05 -5.06 4.17
CA GLU A 131 18.51 -4.38 5.34
C GLU A 131 17.73 -5.37 6.22
N ILE A 132 16.77 -6.10 5.67
CA ILE A 132 15.93 -7.05 6.45
C ILE A 132 16.79 -8.11 7.15
N THR A 133 17.84 -8.59 6.50
CA THR A 133 18.71 -9.66 7.01
C THR A 133 19.83 -9.15 7.93
N SER A 134 20.07 -7.84 7.99
CA SER A 134 21.10 -7.24 8.85
C SER A 134 20.84 -7.37 10.36
N SER A 135 19.60 -7.68 10.77
CA SER A 135 19.20 -7.75 12.17
C SER A 135 18.14 -8.82 12.42
N PHE A 136 18.19 -9.44 13.59
CA PHE A 136 17.12 -10.34 14.07
C PHE A 136 15.89 -9.57 14.59
N VAL A 137 16.01 -8.26 14.83
CA VAL A 137 14.92 -7.41 15.31
C VAL A 137 14.18 -6.81 14.11
N PRO A 138 12.83 -6.80 14.10
CA PRO A 138 12.06 -6.20 13.01
C PRO A 138 12.39 -4.72 12.82
N HIS A 139 12.77 -4.33 11.61
CA HIS A 139 13.04 -2.92 11.25
C HIS A 139 11.80 -2.05 11.40
N LEU A 140 12.02 -0.82 11.86
CA LEU A 140 11.01 0.21 12.04
C LEU A 140 11.29 1.35 11.07
N SER A 141 10.34 1.62 10.18
CA SER A 141 10.42 2.75 9.24
C SER A 141 9.34 3.78 9.54
N CYS A 142 9.67 5.05 9.30
CA CYS A 142 8.73 6.17 9.40
C CYS A 142 7.99 6.34 8.08
N PHE A 143 6.67 6.50 8.15
CA PHE A 143 5.81 6.70 6.98
C PHE A 143 4.85 7.87 7.21
N PRO A 144 4.53 8.66 6.16
CA PRO A 144 5.26 8.74 4.90
C PRO A 144 6.65 9.37 5.11
N VAL A 145 7.56 9.18 4.15
CA VAL A 145 8.95 9.67 4.28
C VAL A 145 9.02 11.15 3.94
N THR A 146 8.45 11.55 2.81
CA THR A 146 8.45 12.94 2.35
C THR A 146 7.07 13.30 1.83
N ALA A 147 6.66 14.54 2.08
CA ALA A 147 5.44 15.11 1.54
C ALA A 147 5.77 16.39 0.76
N TYR A 148 5.15 16.52 -0.40
CA TYR A 148 5.36 17.63 -1.32
C TYR A 148 4.04 18.33 -1.59
N ARG A 149 4.09 19.65 -1.73
CA ARG A 149 2.95 20.49 -2.09
C ARG A 149 3.10 20.89 -3.55
N LEU A 150 2.09 20.57 -4.35
CA LEU A 150 2.02 21.03 -5.73
C LEU A 150 1.35 22.41 -5.81
N ASN A 151 1.75 23.20 -6.80
CA ASN A 151 1.14 24.51 -7.05
C ASN A 151 -0.22 24.41 -7.75
N ASP A 152 -0.39 23.41 -8.61
CA ASP A 152 -1.65 23.19 -9.34
C ASP A 152 -1.93 21.69 -9.51
N ARG A 153 -3.12 21.28 -9.06
CA ARG A 153 -3.68 19.94 -9.24
C ARG A 153 -3.77 19.54 -10.72
N SER A 154 -3.98 20.48 -11.63
CA SER A 154 -4.13 20.19 -13.07
C SER A 154 -2.92 19.44 -13.64
N GLN A 155 -1.72 19.67 -13.09
CA GLN A 155 -0.49 19.00 -13.48
C GLN A 155 -0.58 17.48 -13.28
N LEU A 156 -1.19 17.01 -12.17
CA LEU A 156 -1.39 15.58 -11.89
C LEU A 156 -2.30 14.89 -12.91
N SER A 157 -3.24 15.64 -13.50
CA SER A 157 -4.16 15.14 -14.52
C SER A 157 -3.64 15.26 -15.95
N SER A 158 -2.40 15.72 -16.16
CA SER A 158 -1.83 15.74 -17.51
C SER A 158 -1.65 14.30 -18.03
N LEU A 159 -1.82 14.13 -19.35
CA LEU A 159 -1.70 12.81 -19.99
C LEU A 159 -0.32 12.19 -19.74
N ALA A 160 0.75 12.98 -19.89
CA ALA A 160 2.12 12.51 -19.69
C ALA A 160 2.37 11.97 -18.27
N HIS A 161 1.87 12.66 -17.23
CA HIS A 161 2.02 12.16 -15.87
C HIS A 161 1.17 10.90 -15.61
N CYS A 162 -0.05 10.83 -16.17
CA CYS A 162 -0.88 9.64 -16.06
C CYS A 162 -0.25 8.42 -16.77
N GLU A 163 0.28 8.60 -17.98
CA GLU A 163 1.02 7.58 -18.73
C GLU A 163 2.21 7.06 -17.92
N LEU A 164 3.04 7.95 -17.39
CA LEU A 164 4.19 7.58 -16.54
C LEU A 164 3.76 6.81 -15.29
N LEU A 165 2.70 7.24 -14.61
CA LEU A 165 2.23 6.55 -13.41
C LEU A 165 1.69 5.15 -13.72
N VAL A 166 0.95 4.98 -14.83
CA VAL A 166 0.48 3.66 -15.27
C VAL A 166 1.65 2.77 -15.69
N ASP A 167 2.65 3.33 -16.37
CA ASP A 167 3.87 2.61 -16.74
C ASP A 167 4.65 2.13 -15.50
N PHE A 168 4.83 3.00 -14.51
CA PHE A 168 5.45 2.65 -13.22
C PHE A 168 4.70 1.56 -12.45
N MET A 169 3.38 1.42 -12.62
CA MET A 169 2.64 0.33 -12.00
C MET A 169 2.92 -1.02 -12.65
N ARG A 170 3.30 -1.03 -13.93
CA ARG A 170 3.41 -2.24 -14.76
C ARG A 170 4.85 -2.69 -14.97
N ASN A 171 5.77 -1.75 -15.14
CA ASN A 171 7.13 -2.01 -15.58
C ASN A 171 8.13 -1.63 -14.50
N THR A 172 9.16 -2.46 -14.31
CA THR A 172 10.31 -2.15 -13.44
C THR A 172 11.36 -1.43 -14.26
N ILE A 173 11.80 -0.27 -13.78
CA ILE A 173 12.83 0.52 -14.45
C ILE A 173 14.21 0.05 -14.03
N GLU A 174 14.41 -0.11 -12.72
CA GLU A 174 15.70 -0.45 -12.16
C GLU A 174 15.57 -1.51 -11.05
N TYR A 175 16.35 -2.57 -11.22
CA TYR A 175 16.52 -3.63 -10.22
C TYR A 175 17.72 -3.31 -9.34
N ALA A 176 17.66 -3.74 -8.07
CA ALA A 176 18.85 -3.78 -7.24
C ALA A 176 19.97 -4.57 -7.95
N THR A 177 21.22 -4.20 -7.72
CA THR A 177 22.37 -4.87 -8.35
C THR A 177 23.25 -5.55 -7.31
N SER A 178 23.87 -6.68 -7.70
CA SER A 178 24.85 -7.39 -6.88
C SER A 178 26.06 -7.81 -7.72
N TYR A 179 27.20 -8.00 -7.07
CA TYR A 179 28.41 -8.50 -7.74
C TYR A 179 28.47 -10.02 -7.68
N LYS A 180 28.52 -10.66 -8.85
CA LYS A 180 28.74 -12.11 -9.00
C LYS A 180 29.95 -12.33 -9.90
N ALA A 181 30.97 -13.02 -9.38
CA ALA A 181 32.25 -13.23 -10.08
C ALA A 181 32.82 -11.92 -10.66
N SER A 182 32.85 -10.86 -9.86
CA SER A 182 33.33 -9.52 -10.23
C SER A 182 32.55 -8.82 -11.35
N ARG A 183 31.36 -9.31 -11.72
CA ARG A 183 30.44 -8.64 -12.64
C ARG A 183 29.21 -8.16 -11.88
N GLN A 184 28.77 -6.94 -12.17
CA GLN A 184 27.51 -6.42 -11.67
C GLN A 184 26.35 -7.07 -12.43
N VAL A 185 25.40 -7.64 -11.69
CA VAL A 185 24.24 -8.35 -12.25
C VAL A 185 22.98 -7.86 -11.54
N ASN A 186 21.89 -7.72 -12.28
CA ASN A 186 20.58 -7.43 -11.71
C ASN A 186 20.18 -8.54 -10.73
N GLU A 187 19.90 -8.14 -9.50
CA GLU A 187 19.41 -9.01 -8.44
C GLU A 187 17.88 -8.96 -8.41
N ILE A 188 17.27 -9.60 -9.40
CA ILE A 188 15.80 -9.69 -9.58
C ILE A 188 15.06 -10.30 -8.36
N ARG A 189 15.79 -10.91 -7.41
CA ARG A 189 15.21 -11.47 -6.18
C ARG A 189 15.06 -10.43 -5.07
N ASP A 190 15.67 -9.26 -5.23
CA ASP A 190 15.47 -8.13 -4.33
C ASP A 190 14.35 -7.20 -4.83
N VAL A 191 13.99 -6.23 -3.99
CA VAL A 191 13.00 -5.22 -4.34
C VAL A 191 13.57 -4.23 -5.37
N PRO A 192 12.75 -3.73 -6.30
CA PRO A 192 13.14 -2.64 -7.20
C PRO A 192 13.53 -1.36 -6.45
N GLU A 193 14.27 -0.50 -7.14
CA GLU A 193 14.65 0.82 -6.64
C GLU A 193 13.45 1.79 -6.67
N SER A 194 13.26 2.53 -5.57
CA SER A 194 12.06 3.39 -5.41
C SER A 194 12.22 4.83 -5.90
N HIS A 195 13.43 5.23 -6.26
CA HIS A 195 13.78 6.62 -6.51
C HIS A 195 13.07 7.21 -7.74
N TYR A 196 12.69 6.42 -8.75
CA TYR A 196 11.95 6.93 -9.90
C TYR A 196 10.60 7.55 -9.51
N VAL A 197 9.89 6.92 -8.58
CA VAL A 197 8.60 7.43 -8.08
C VAL A 197 8.83 8.43 -6.95
N CYS A 198 9.65 8.07 -5.96
CA CYS A 198 9.78 8.84 -4.73
C CYS A 198 10.60 10.13 -4.89
N GLN A 199 11.48 10.20 -5.89
CA GLN A 199 12.40 11.32 -6.11
C GLN A 199 12.31 11.90 -7.52
N TRP A 200 12.42 11.10 -8.58
CA TRP A 200 12.52 11.65 -9.95
C TRP A 200 11.18 12.22 -10.46
N TRP A 201 10.10 11.43 -10.39
CA TRP A 201 8.78 11.82 -10.91
C TRP A 201 8.21 13.05 -10.22
N ILE A 202 8.35 13.11 -8.90
CA ILE A 202 7.82 14.23 -8.11
C ILE A 202 8.55 15.55 -8.41
N GLN A 203 9.80 15.49 -8.87
CA GLN A 203 10.57 16.68 -9.26
C GLN A 203 10.22 17.21 -10.66
N GLN A 204 9.40 16.49 -11.43
CA GLN A 204 8.94 16.95 -12.74
C GLN A 204 7.82 18.00 -12.66
N PHE A 205 7.22 18.21 -11.48
CA PHE A 205 6.14 19.18 -11.28
C PHE A 205 6.68 20.60 -11.11
N GLU A 206 6.08 21.55 -11.84
CA GLU A 206 6.50 22.95 -11.81
C GLU A 206 6.12 23.60 -10.48
N GLY A 207 7.15 24.19 -9.84
CA GLY A 207 7.02 24.94 -8.59
C GLY A 207 6.62 24.09 -7.38
N ILE A 208 6.90 22.79 -7.42
CA ILE A 208 6.72 21.91 -6.27
C ILE A 208 7.55 22.36 -5.06
N THR A 209 6.99 22.23 -3.86
CA THR A 209 7.68 22.57 -2.61
C THR A 209 7.62 21.41 -1.61
N ILE A 210 8.66 21.27 -0.79
CA ILE A 210 8.65 20.27 0.30
C ILE A 210 7.76 20.80 1.42
N GLU A 211 6.80 19.99 1.88
CA GLU A 211 5.95 20.34 3.02
C GLU A 211 6.75 20.21 4.32
N SER A 212 7.33 21.33 4.75
CA SER A 212 8.16 21.41 5.96
C SER A 212 7.36 21.65 7.25
N ASN A 213 6.05 21.87 7.17
CA ASN A 213 5.21 22.08 8.36
C ASN A 213 5.09 20.78 9.18
N SER A 214 5.88 20.70 10.23
CA SER A 214 5.92 19.58 11.19
C SER A 214 4.56 19.26 11.81
N ASN A 215 3.68 20.26 11.97
CA ASN A 215 2.32 20.07 12.50
C ASN A 215 1.35 19.42 11.50
N ARG A 216 1.68 19.40 10.20
CA ARG A 216 0.84 18.84 9.12
C ARG A 216 1.37 17.50 8.60
N SER A 217 2.67 17.27 8.75
CA SER A 217 3.32 16.00 8.40
C SER A 217 3.09 14.95 9.50
N ILE A 218 2.04 14.15 9.36
CA ILE A 218 1.79 13.01 10.25
C ILE A 218 2.72 11.87 9.86
N GLN A 219 3.73 11.60 10.69
CA GLN A 219 4.58 10.44 10.56
C GLN A 219 4.27 9.39 11.61
N PHE A 220 4.32 8.12 11.23
CA PHE A 220 4.21 7.00 12.16
C PHE A 220 5.22 5.91 11.84
N LYS A 221 5.60 5.17 12.89
CA LYS A 221 6.51 4.04 12.77
C LYS A 221 5.73 2.76 12.49
N LYS A 222 6.07 2.04 11.41
CA LYS A 222 5.55 0.70 11.13
C LYS A 222 6.70 -0.29 11.12
N LYS A 223 6.44 -1.50 11.63
CA LYS A 223 7.37 -2.62 11.60
C LYS A 223 7.31 -3.31 10.24
N HIS A 224 8.45 -3.49 9.60
CA HIS A 224 8.61 -4.46 8.53
C HIS A 224 8.61 -5.84 9.16
N ARG A 225 7.65 -6.69 8.74
CA ARG A 225 7.57 -8.10 9.16
C ARG A 225 7.75 -8.97 7.94
N ASP A 226 8.86 -8.75 7.27
CA ASP A 226 9.33 -9.60 6.19
C ASP A 226 10.30 -10.62 6.80
N GLN A 227 10.17 -11.86 6.38
CA GLN A 227 11.08 -12.92 6.80
C GLN A 227 11.52 -13.67 5.56
N ILE A 228 12.82 -13.60 5.29
CA ILE A 228 13.43 -14.13 4.10
C ILE A 228 13.98 -15.52 4.44
N ARG A 229 13.28 -16.58 4.01
CA ARG A 229 13.80 -17.96 4.08
C ARG A 229 14.47 -18.31 2.76
N TRP A 230 15.77 -18.55 2.82
CA TRP A 230 16.59 -19.04 1.70
C TRP A 230 16.73 -20.56 1.81
N SER A 231 15.70 -21.32 1.41
CA SER A 231 15.83 -22.78 1.29
C SER A 231 15.19 -23.24 -0.02
N ASN A 232 16.01 -23.40 -1.06
CA ASN A 232 15.59 -23.94 -2.37
C ASN A 232 14.43 -23.20 -3.06
N ALA A 233 14.32 -21.87 -2.90
CA ALA A 233 13.31 -21.04 -3.56
C ALA A 233 13.96 -19.95 -4.44
N LEU A 234 13.39 -19.71 -5.62
CA LEU A 234 13.87 -18.67 -6.56
C LEU A 234 13.67 -17.26 -6.01
N LEU A 235 12.49 -16.99 -5.44
CA LEU A 235 12.14 -15.74 -4.78
C LEU A 235 11.86 -15.99 -3.29
N PRO A 236 12.25 -15.07 -2.40
CA PRO A 236 11.89 -15.18 -0.99
C PRO A 236 10.42 -14.81 -0.76
N PHE A 237 9.83 -15.35 0.31
CA PHE A 237 8.53 -14.85 0.77
C PHE A 237 8.67 -13.40 1.24
N ARG A 238 7.95 -12.48 0.58
CA ARG A 238 7.80 -11.09 1.01
C ARG A 238 6.34 -10.79 1.26
N ARG A 239 6.07 -10.08 2.35
CA ARG A 239 4.69 -9.71 2.67
C ARG A 239 4.20 -8.67 1.66
N SER A 240 2.88 -8.61 1.45
CA SER A 240 2.33 -7.74 0.41
C SER A 240 2.65 -6.28 0.72
N GLY A 241 3.28 -5.61 -0.24
CA GLY A 241 3.54 -4.18 -0.18
C GLY A 241 2.23 -3.38 -0.24
N LEU A 242 1.23 -3.84 -0.99
CA LEU A 242 -0.10 -3.23 -0.98
C LEU A 242 -0.72 -3.26 0.41
N TRP A 243 -0.63 -4.38 1.14
CA TRP A 243 -1.15 -4.46 2.51
C TRP A 243 -0.40 -3.52 3.47
N MET A 244 0.92 -3.34 3.29
CA MET A 244 1.64 -2.31 4.03
C MET A 244 1.09 -0.91 3.71
N THR A 245 0.91 -0.61 2.44
CA THR A 245 0.40 0.66 1.94
C THR A 245 -1.01 0.95 2.49
N ILE A 246 -1.94 -0.02 2.49
CA ILE A 246 -3.29 0.14 3.06
C ILE A 246 -3.22 0.55 4.53
N LYS A 247 -2.38 -0.14 5.31
CA LYS A 247 -2.19 0.17 6.73
C LYS A 247 -1.60 1.57 6.96
N VAL A 248 -0.72 2.04 6.09
CA VAL A 248 -0.13 3.38 6.14
C VAL A 248 -1.21 4.41 5.83
N VAL A 249 -1.88 4.27 4.68
CA VAL A 249 -2.92 5.18 4.19
C VAL A 249 -4.05 5.35 5.21
N PHE A 250 -4.63 4.26 5.72
CA PHE A 250 -5.74 4.36 6.67
C PHE A 250 -5.30 5.01 7.99
N HIS A 251 -4.07 4.77 8.42
CA HIS A 251 -3.54 5.41 9.61
C HIS A 251 -3.37 6.92 9.39
N ILE A 252 -2.90 7.35 8.21
CA ILE A 252 -2.85 8.78 7.82
C ILE A 252 -4.25 9.38 7.85
N ILE A 253 -5.19 8.82 7.08
CA ILE A 253 -6.55 9.37 6.91
C ILE A 253 -7.22 9.52 8.28
N LEU A 254 -7.24 8.46 9.08
CA LEU A 254 -7.92 8.47 10.37
C LEU A 254 -7.26 9.41 11.36
N THR A 255 -5.93 9.52 11.38
CA THR A 255 -5.22 10.41 12.30
C THR A 255 -5.35 11.87 11.87
N LYS A 256 -5.34 12.17 10.56
CA LYS A 256 -5.62 13.52 10.06
C LYS A 256 -7.02 13.98 10.41
N ARG A 257 -8.01 13.09 10.31
CA ARG A 257 -9.42 13.43 10.50
C ARG A 257 -9.89 13.42 11.95
N LEU A 258 -9.32 12.55 12.79
CA LEU A 258 -9.78 12.31 14.16
C LEU A 258 -8.69 12.59 15.22
N GLY A 259 -7.54 13.13 14.81
CA GLY A 259 -6.41 13.38 15.70
C GLY A 259 -5.93 12.10 16.38
N ARG A 260 -5.67 12.18 17.70
CA ARG A 260 -5.17 11.05 18.51
C ARG A 260 -6.11 9.85 18.51
N ILE A 261 -7.43 10.08 18.49
CA ILE A 261 -8.45 9.02 18.45
C ILE A 261 -8.35 8.22 17.14
N GLY A 262 -7.88 8.84 16.06
CA GLY A 262 -7.68 8.21 14.77
C GLY A 262 -6.79 6.97 14.80
N THR A 263 -5.78 6.93 15.68
CA THR A 263 -4.93 5.74 15.85
C THR A 263 -5.69 4.57 16.47
N ILE A 264 -6.63 4.84 17.38
CA ILE A 264 -7.47 3.81 18.00
C ILE A 264 -8.46 3.27 16.97
N ILE A 265 -9.16 4.17 16.26
CA ILE A 265 -10.11 3.79 15.20
C ILE A 265 -9.40 3.01 14.09
N TYR A 266 -8.18 3.40 13.72
CA TYR A 266 -7.36 2.65 12.77
C TYR A 266 -7.12 1.21 13.21
N LYS A 267 -6.73 0.99 14.47
CA LYS A 267 -6.51 -0.36 15.00
C LYS A 267 -7.80 -1.17 14.97
N LEU A 268 -8.91 -0.58 15.44
CA LEU A 268 -10.22 -1.23 15.42
C LEU A 268 -10.67 -1.60 14.01
N LEU A 269 -10.49 -0.70 13.04
CA LEU A 269 -10.82 -0.93 11.64
C LEU A 269 -10.02 -2.10 11.06
N ILE A 270 -8.70 -2.12 11.28
CA ILE A 270 -7.85 -3.22 10.81
C ILE A 270 -8.24 -4.54 11.50
N THR A 271 -8.49 -4.54 12.80
CA THR A 271 -8.92 -5.73 13.54
C THR A 271 -10.25 -6.25 13.01
N HIS A 272 -11.23 -5.38 12.81
CA HIS A 272 -12.55 -5.76 12.29
C HIS A 272 -12.47 -6.27 10.85
N PHE A 273 -11.67 -5.64 9.99
CA PHE A 273 -11.42 -6.14 8.64
C PHE A 273 -10.76 -7.53 8.65
N LEU A 274 -9.79 -7.76 9.53
CA LEU A 274 -9.16 -9.07 9.68
C LEU A 274 -10.17 -10.12 10.17
N THR A 275 -11.03 -9.79 11.13
CA THR A 275 -12.12 -10.68 11.57
C THR A 275 -13.08 -11.00 10.43
N TYR A 276 -13.46 -10.01 9.63
CA TYR A 276 -14.27 -10.21 8.43
C TYR A 276 -13.61 -11.18 7.44
N CYS A 277 -12.31 -11.03 7.20
CA CYS A 277 -11.57 -11.95 6.34
C CYS A 277 -11.59 -13.40 6.86
N LEU A 278 -11.53 -13.59 8.19
CA LEU A 278 -11.62 -14.91 8.80
C LEU A 278 -13.02 -15.50 8.75
N SER A 279 -14.08 -14.71 8.95
CA SER A 279 -15.45 -15.23 8.84
C SER A 279 -15.74 -15.73 7.43
N GLU A 280 -15.21 -15.06 6.40
CA GLU A 280 -15.32 -15.48 5.00
C GLU A 280 -14.48 -16.73 4.64
N THR A 281 -13.58 -17.17 5.52
CA THR A 281 -12.63 -18.26 5.25
C THR A 281 -12.62 -19.40 6.25
N CYS A 282 -13.34 -19.28 7.35
CA CYS A 282 -13.29 -20.22 8.48
C CYS A 282 -13.53 -21.67 8.06
N SER A 283 -14.41 -21.93 7.09
CA SER A 283 -14.71 -23.29 6.60
C SER A 283 -13.70 -23.85 5.59
N LYS A 284 -12.71 -23.05 5.16
CA LYS A 284 -11.78 -23.36 4.06
C LYS A 284 -10.33 -23.47 4.51
N ILE A 285 -10.04 -23.24 5.80
CA ILE A 285 -8.69 -23.22 6.35
C ILE A 285 -8.54 -24.25 7.47
N SER A 286 -7.31 -24.72 7.70
CA SER A 286 -7.03 -25.63 8.80
C SER A 286 -7.19 -24.93 10.15
N THR A 287 -7.50 -25.72 11.19
CA THR A 287 -7.63 -25.24 12.58
C THR A 287 -6.36 -24.53 13.05
N ASP A 288 -5.18 -25.02 12.68
CA ASP A 288 -3.90 -24.40 13.07
C ASP A 288 -3.73 -23.00 12.49
N VAL A 289 -4.08 -22.82 11.21
CA VAL A 289 -4.05 -21.51 10.54
C VAL A 289 -5.08 -20.58 11.18
N LEU A 290 -6.28 -21.07 11.46
CA LEU A 290 -7.33 -20.29 12.14
C LEU A 290 -6.87 -19.81 13.53
N VAL A 291 -6.32 -20.70 14.37
CA VAL A 291 -5.81 -20.36 15.71
C VAL A 291 -4.69 -19.33 15.61
N HIS A 292 -3.75 -19.49 14.66
CA HIS A 292 -2.68 -18.52 14.43
C HIS A 292 -3.23 -17.14 14.04
N CYS A 293 -4.22 -17.08 13.17
CA CYS A 293 -4.88 -15.84 12.78
C CYS A 293 -5.60 -15.16 13.97
N ILE A 294 -6.33 -15.93 14.79
CA ILE A 294 -7.02 -15.42 15.98
C ILE A 294 -6.02 -14.83 16.99
N ARG A 295 -4.87 -15.49 17.20
CA ARG A 295 -3.80 -14.98 18.10
C ARG A 295 -3.28 -13.60 17.70
N LYS A 296 -3.37 -13.23 16.41
CA LYS A 296 -3.01 -11.90 15.93
C LYS A 296 -4.08 -10.85 16.23
N ILE A 297 -5.36 -11.23 16.14
CA ILE A 297 -6.51 -10.32 16.36
C ILE A 297 -6.60 -9.93 17.83
N VAL A 298 -6.29 -10.86 18.74
CA VAL A 298 -6.37 -10.66 20.20
C VAL A 298 -5.20 -9.82 20.77
N ARG A 299 -4.11 -9.66 20.00
CA ARG A 299 -2.90 -8.93 20.41
C ARG A 299 -2.95 -7.44 20.05
#